data_AF-A0A1W1W0T1-F1
#
_entry.id   AF-A0A1W1W0T1-F1
#
_cell.length_a   1.000
_cell.length_b   1.000
_cell.length_c   1.000
_cell.angle_alpha   90.00
_cell.angle_beta   90.00
_cell.angle_gamma   90.00
#
_symmetry.space_group_name_H-M   'P 1'
#
loop_
_entity.id
_entity.type
_entity.pdbx_description
1 polymer ?
#
loop_
_entity_poly.entity_id
_entity_poly.type
_entity_poly.pdbx_seq_one_letter_code
_entity_poly.pdbx_strand_id
1 'polypeptide(L)'
;MKKLLLLVALLSAGWARAQTACPAPKLKAFHNKQEIKTTGSAMVPTMTLALTNDPACATPVSYQIIKAEMTLIRGRRPLLPARTIQGSEVDLTSFAKLSQPGDRLYIEVHDAVATTAGGQPKPYKRVAGQYIAFNWVLGK
;
A
#
# COMPACT_ATOMS: atom_id res chain seq x y z
N MET A 1 46.30 16.43 -52.98
CA MET A 1 45.36 15.31 -52.75
C MET A 1 45.94 14.34 -51.72
N LYS A 2 45.50 14.38 -50.45
CA LYS A 2 45.35 13.18 -49.60
C LYS A 2 44.60 13.55 -48.31
N LYS A 3 43.66 12.69 -47.96
CA LYS A 3 42.45 12.97 -47.19
C LYS A 3 42.72 13.00 -45.68
N LEU A 4 42.13 14.01 -45.04
CA LEU A 4 41.90 14.13 -43.61
C LEU A 4 40.91 13.04 -43.19
N LEU A 5 41.29 12.14 -42.27
CA LEU A 5 40.38 11.16 -41.67
C LEU A 5 40.18 11.55 -40.19
N LEU A 6 39.11 12.32 -39.95
CA LEU A 6 38.53 12.51 -38.62
C LEU A 6 37.82 11.20 -38.22
N LEU A 7 38.33 10.51 -37.21
CA LEU A 7 37.56 9.52 -36.47
C LEU A 7 36.61 10.24 -35.50
N VAL A 8 35.34 10.32 -35.87
CA VAL A 8 34.26 10.77 -34.99
C VAL A 8 33.94 9.62 -34.03
N ALA A 9 34.35 9.77 -32.77
CA ALA A 9 33.91 8.91 -31.67
C ALA A 9 32.44 9.23 -31.34
N LEU A 10 31.52 8.40 -31.83
CA LEU A 10 30.10 8.45 -31.45
C LEU A 10 29.96 7.83 -30.05
N LEU A 11 30.01 8.70 -29.03
CA LEU A 11 29.50 8.45 -27.69
C LEU A 11 27.97 8.31 -27.77
N SER A 12 27.47 7.13 -28.12
CA SER A 12 26.08 6.75 -27.83
C SER A 12 25.99 6.40 -26.34
N ALA A 13 25.92 7.44 -25.50
CA ALA A 13 25.39 7.30 -24.14
C ALA A 13 23.89 6.97 -24.28
N GLY A 14 23.60 5.71 -24.55
CA GLY A 14 22.25 5.16 -24.51
C GLY A 14 21.69 5.43 -23.12
N TRP A 15 20.64 6.23 -23.07
CA TRP A 15 20.01 6.68 -21.85
C TRP A 15 19.70 5.48 -20.96
N ALA A 16 20.45 5.33 -19.87
CA ALA A 16 19.96 4.59 -18.72
C ALA A 16 18.72 5.37 -18.25
N ARG A 17 17.54 4.96 -18.74
CA ARG A 17 16.28 5.42 -18.18
C ARG A 17 16.32 4.99 -16.73
N ALA A 18 16.62 5.92 -15.83
CA ALA A 18 16.36 5.74 -14.41
C ALA A 18 14.93 5.22 -14.31
N GLN A 19 14.79 3.95 -13.89
CA GLN A 19 13.48 3.34 -13.71
C GLN A 19 12.68 4.29 -12.84
N THR A 20 11.64 4.90 -13.39
CA THR A 20 10.73 5.74 -12.61
C THR A 20 10.24 4.86 -11.47
N ALA A 21 10.64 5.22 -10.25
CA ALA A 21 10.31 4.46 -9.06
C ALA A 21 8.79 4.26 -9.02
N CYS A 22 8.36 3.02 -8.85
CA CYS A 22 6.94 2.67 -8.76
C CYS A 22 6.26 3.60 -7.73
N PRO A 23 5.11 4.21 -8.07
CA PRO A 23 4.37 4.99 -7.08
C PRO A 23 4.01 4.15 -5.85
N ALA A 24 3.65 4.84 -4.77
CA ALA A 24 3.16 4.23 -3.55
C ALA A 24 2.10 3.14 -3.84
N PRO A 25 2.20 1.93 -3.26
CA PRO A 25 1.13 0.97 -3.36
C PRO A 25 -0.11 1.47 -2.63
N LYS A 26 -1.28 1.00 -3.06
CA LYS A 26 -2.57 1.28 -2.42
C LYS A 26 -2.94 0.15 -1.48
N LEU A 27 -3.38 0.50 -0.26
CA LEU A 27 -3.93 -0.48 0.67
C LEU A 27 -5.40 -0.74 0.34
N LYS A 28 -5.75 -2.01 0.16
CA LYS A 28 -7.11 -2.50 -0.01
C LYS A 28 -7.44 -3.50 1.09
N ALA A 29 -8.74 -3.65 1.34
CA ALA A 29 -9.26 -4.61 2.30
C ALA A 29 -10.30 -5.50 1.63
N PHE A 30 -10.35 -6.77 2.03
CA PHE A 30 -11.22 -7.79 1.46
C PHE A 30 -11.93 -8.56 2.56
N HIS A 31 -13.21 -8.85 2.36
CA HIS A 31 -13.95 -9.80 3.17
C HIS A 31 -14.49 -10.90 2.25
N ASN A 32 -14.23 -12.18 2.56
CA ASN A 32 -14.59 -13.31 1.71
C ASN A 32 -14.16 -13.14 0.24
N LYS A 33 -12.94 -12.63 0.02
CA LYS A 33 -12.36 -12.30 -1.30
C LYS A 33 -13.05 -11.16 -2.08
N GLN A 34 -14.06 -10.50 -1.49
CA GLN A 34 -14.70 -9.33 -2.05
C GLN A 34 -14.08 -8.05 -1.49
N GLU A 35 -13.70 -7.11 -2.36
CA GLU A 35 -13.16 -5.81 -1.94
C GLU A 35 -14.20 -5.02 -1.14
N ILE A 36 -13.77 -4.51 0.02
CA ILE A 36 -14.59 -3.68 0.89
C ILE A 36 -14.59 -2.25 0.33
N LYS A 37 -15.79 -1.70 0.13
CA LYS A 37 -15.94 -0.27 -0.18
C LYS A 37 -15.64 0.56 1.06
N THR A 38 -14.84 1.61 0.91
CA THR A 38 -14.42 2.49 2.00
C THR A 38 -15.54 3.41 2.53
N THR A 39 -16.74 3.35 1.97
CA THR A 39 -17.90 4.12 2.42
C THR A 39 -19.18 3.31 2.30
N GLY A 40 -20.11 3.54 3.24
CA GLY A 40 -21.48 3.04 3.14
C GLY A 40 -21.67 1.55 3.42
N SER A 41 -20.63 0.84 3.87
CA SER A 41 -20.73 -0.56 4.32
C SER A 41 -20.59 -0.67 5.83
N ALA A 42 -21.38 -1.54 6.46
CA ALA A 42 -21.23 -1.96 7.85
C ALA A 42 -19.90 -2.69 8.09
N MET A 43 -19.40 -2.63 9.33
CA MET A 43 -18.16 -3.33 9.70
C MET A 43 -18.33 -4.84 9.60
N VAL A 44 -17.37 -5.50 8.95
CA VAL A 44 -17.28 -6.97 8.88
C VAL A 44 -16.50 -7.50 10.09
N PRO A 45 -16.67 -8.78 10.50
CA PRO A 45 -15.97 -9.33 11.67
C PRO A 45 -14.48 -9.62 11.40
N THR A 46 -14.12 -9.89 10.13
CA THR A 46 -12.75 -10.20 9.72
C THR A 46 -12.48 -9.61 8.35
N MET A 47 -11.22 -9.28 8.06
CA MET A 47 -10.82 -8.90 6.70
C MET A 47 -9.35 -9.21 6.43
N THR A 48 -9.01 -9.30 5.16
CA THR A 48 -7.64 -9.44 4.68
C THR A 48 -7.20 -8.15 4.00
N LEU A 49 -6.03 -7.65 4.38
CA LEU A 49 -5.38 -6.49 3.79
C LEU A 49 -4.48 -6.90 2.62
N ALA A 50 -4.46 -6.10 1.56
CA ALA A 50 -3.49 -6.26 0.48
C ALA A 50 -2.96 -4.92 0.00
N LEU A 51 -1.67 -4.87 -0.29
CA LEU A 51 -1.04 -3.77 -1.00
C LEU A 51 -1.07 -4.08 -2.49
N THR A 52 -1.73 -3.21 -3.26
CA THR A 52 -1.81 -3.34 -4.72
C THR A 52 -0.92 -2.31 -5.40
N ASN A 53 -0.30 -2.71 -6.50
CA ASN A 53 0.46 -1.80 -7.36
C ASN A 53 -0.42 -0.64 -7.82
N ASP A 54 0.16 0.55 -7.91
CA ASP A 54 -0.46 1.63 -8.66
C ASP A 54 -0.45 1.28 -10.16
N PRO A 55 -1.52 1.58 -10.93
CA PRO A 55 -1.55 1.33 -12.37
C PRO A 55 -0.39 1.97 -13.16
N ALA A 56 0.21 3.05 -12.66
CA ALA A 56 1.37 3.69 -13.27
C ALA A 56 2.71 2.97 -12.99
N CYS A 57 2.69 1.87 -12.24
CA CYS A 57 3.88 1.07 -11.94
C CYS A 57 4.28 0.20 -13.15
N ALA A 58 5.42 0.51 -13.77
CA ALA A 58 5.88 -0.16 -14.99
C ALA A 58 6.23 -1.66 -14.80
N THR A 59 6.60 -2.06 -13.59
CA THR A 59 6.95 -3.45 -13.28
C THR A 59 6.15 -3.91 -12.07
N PRO A 60 5.38 -5.01 -12.16
CA PRO A 60 4.63 -5.52 -11.03
C PRO A 60 5.53 -5.82 -9.83
N VAL A 61 5.11 -5.34 -8.66
CA VAL A 61 5.74 -5.62 -7.36
C VAL A 61 4.75 -6.42 -6.52
N SER A 62 5.22 -7.53 -5.94
CA SER A 62 4.47 -8.24 -4.91
C SER A 62 4.81 -7.63 -3.56
N TYR A 63 3.79 -7.43 -2.72
CA TYR A 63 3.94 -6.84 -1.41
C TYR A 63 3.42 -7.77 -0.33
N GLN A 64 4.17 -7.88 0.76
CA GLN A 64 3.76 -8.56 1.98
C GLN A 64 3.71 -7.55 3.11
N ILE A 65 2.53 -7.35 3.70
CA ILE A 65 2.38 -6.52 4.90
C ILE A 65 3.01 -7.29 6.06
N ILE A 66 3.89 -6.61 6.80
CA ILE A 66 4.50 -7.16 8.02
C ILE A 66 3.79 -6.58 9.23
N LYS A 67 3.60 -5.25 9.24
CA LYS A 67 3.01 -4.55 10.37
C LYS A 67 2.08 -3.44 9.91
N ALA A 68 0.91 -3.38 10.53
CA ALA A 68 0.00 -2.26 10.41
C ALA A 68 -0.53 -1.84 11.79
N GLU A 69 -1.12 -0.66 11.87
CA GLU A 69 -1.83 -0.18 13.05
C GLU A 69 -3.26 0.18 12.68
N MET A 70 -4.20 -0.19 13.53
CA MET A 70 -5.63 0.00 13.33
C MET A 70 -6.23 0.82 14.47
N THR A 71 -7.05 1.79 14.11
CA THR A 71 -7.79 2.64 15.06
C THR A 71 -9.23 2.81 14.61
N LEU A 72 -10.18 2.63 15.54
CA LEU A 72 -11.58 3.01 15.34
C LEU A 72 -11.80 4.41 15.91
N ILE A 73 -12.35 5.30 15.13
CA ILE A 73 -12.47 6.72 15.44
C ILE A 73 -13.95 7.12 15.39
N ARG A 74 -14.41 7.81 16.44
CA ARG A 74 -15.73 8.46 16.47
C ARG A 74 -15.53 9.97 16.54
N GLY A 75 -16.01 10.68 15.52
CA GLY A 75 -15.74 12.11 15.37
C GLY A 75 -14.24 12.39 15.20
N ARG A 76 -13.58 12.84 16.28
CA ARG A 76 -12.12 13.15 16.30
C ARG A 76 -11.34 12.36 17.35
N ARG A 77 -11.94 11.34 17.98
CA ARG A 77 -11.33 10.60 19.08
C ARG A 77 -11.26 9.10 18.77
N PRO A 78 -10.14 8.43 19.07
CA PRO A 78 -10.11 6.97 19.11
C PRO A 78 -11.17 6.45 20.10
N LEU A 79 -11.96 5.47 19.67
CA LEU A 79 -12.95 4.80 20.52
C LEU A 79 -12.30 3.71 21.37
N LEU A 80 -11.24 3.10 20.86
CA LEU A 80 -10.45 2.05 21.50
C LEU A 80 -8.96 2.38 21.37
N PRO A 81 -8.09 1.80 22.23
CA PRO A 81 -6.65 1.82 21.99
C PRO A 81 -6.32 1.26 20.60
N ALA A 82 -5.36 1.89 19.93
CA ALA A 82 -4.86 1.42 18.65
C ALA A 82 -4.35 -0.02 18.75
N ARG A 83 -4.60 -0.81 17.71
CA ARG A 83 -4.22 -2.22 17.65
C ARG A 83 -3.17 -2.43 16.59
N THR A 84 -2.05 -3.04 16.96
CA THR A 84 -1.08 -3.54 15.99
C THR A 84 -1.60 -4.80 15.32
N ILE A 85 -1.51 -4.84 14.01
CA ILE A 85 -1.78 -6.00 13.16
C ILE A 85 -0.43 -6.56 12.70
N GLN A 86 -0.28 -7.88 12.80
CA GLN A 86 0.88 -8.61 12.29
C GLN A 86 0.44 -9.38 11.04
N GLY A 87 0.96 -9.00 9.87
CA GLY A 87 0.55 -9.58 8.60
C GLY A 87 -0.68 -8.93 7.95
N SER A 88 -1.37 -9.70 7.11
CA SER A 88 -2.51 -9.25 6.30
C SER A 88 -3.88 -9.52 6.93
N GLU A 89 -4.00 -10.49 7.83
CA GLU A 89 -5.29 -10.86 8.41
C GLU A 89 -5.64 -9.95 9.60
N VAL A 90 -6.89 -9.50 9.64
CA VAL A 90 -7.39 -8.57 10.65
C VAL A 90 -8.66 -9.13 11.28
N ASP A 91 -8.62 -9.31 12.60
CA ASP A 91 -9.81 -9.57 13.41
C ASP A 91 -10.42 -8.24 13.89
N LEU A 92 -11.67 -8.01 13.51
CA LEU A 92 -12.46 -6.83 13.85
C LEU A 92 -13.58 -7.16 14.82
N THR A 93 -13.70 -8.39 15.31
CA THR A 93 -14.86 -8.84 16.11
C THR A 93 -15.15 -7.92 17.31
N SER A 94 -14.11 -7.47 18.00
CA SER A 94 -14.25 -6.54 19.14
C SER A 94 -14.64 -5.13 18.71
N PHE A 95 -14.21 -4.70 17.52
CA PHE A 95 -14.47 -3.38 16.96
C PHE A 95 -15.89 -3.32 16.39
N ALA A 96 -16.32 -4.38 15.70
CA ALA A 96 -17.63 -4.50 15.09
C ALA A 96 -18.76 -4.36 16.13
N LYS A 97 -18.58 -4.96 17.31
CA LYS A 97 -19.52 -4.86 18.44
C LYS A 97 -19.74 -3.42 18.95
N LEU A 98 -18.77 -2.53 18.78
CA LEU A 98 -18.79 -1.16 19.31
C LEU A 98 -18.99 -0.09 18.23
N SER A 99 -18.80 -0.49 16.98
CA SER A 99 -18.90 0.39 15.82
C SER A 99 -20.32 0.89 15.59
N GLN A 100 -20.43 2.12 15.11
CA GLN A 100 -21.68 2.75 14.70
C GLN A 100 -21.55 3.33 13.29
N PRO A 101 -22.67 3.49 12.57
CA PRO A 101 -22.67 4.25 11.32
C PRO A 101 -22.06 5.65 11.53
N GLY A 102 -21.16 6.06 10.65
CA GLY A 102 -20.41 7.32 10.73
C GLY A 102 -19.07 7.23 11.48
N ASP A 103 -18.80 6.14 12.21
CA ASP A 103 -17.46 5.87 12.72
C ASP A 103 -16.48 5.62 11.56
N ARG A 104 -15.19 5.78 11.84
CA ARG A 104 -14.11 5.59 10.87
C ARG A 104 -13.13 4.55 11.36
N LEU A 105 -12.98 3.46 10.62
CA LEU A 105 -11.86 2.55 10.79
C LEU A 105 -10.68 3.06 9.95
N TYR A 106 -9.57 3.37 10.61
CA TYR A 106 -8.33 3.78 9.98
C TYR A 106 -7.27 2.71 10.20
N ILE A 107 -6.64 2.26 9.11
CA ILE A 107 -5.53 1.30 9.16
C ILE A 107 -4.35 1.88 8.40
N GLU A 108 -3.18 1.95 9.02
CA GLU A 108 -1.94 2.37 8.38
C GLU A 108 -0.92 1.23 8.34
N VAL A 109 -0.30 0.99 7.18
CA VAL A 109 0.82 0.06 7.07
C VAL A 109 2.11 0.74 7.50
N HIS A 110 2.76 0.17 8.51
CA HIS A 110 4.05 0.65 9.01
C HIS A 110 5.22 -0.05 8.31
N ASP A 111 5.11 -1.37 8.14
CA ASP A 111 6.18 -2.19 7.57
C ASP A 111 5.63 -3.16 6.52
N ALA A 112 6.35 -3.26 5.41
CA ALA A 112 6.07 -4.21 4.35
C ALA A 112 7.37 -4.69 3.69
N VAL A 113 7.29 -5.82 3.02
CA VAL A 113 8.33 -6.35 2.14
C VAL A 113 7.83 -6.27 0.70
N ALA A 114 8.71 -5.87 -0.21
CA ALA A 114 8.45 -5.78 -1.64
C ALA A 114 9.36 -6.74 -2.41
N THR A 115 8.78 -7.43 -3.39
CA THR A 115 9.47 -8.39 -4.26
C THR A 115 9.13 -8.07 -5.71
N THR A 116 10.14 -7.69 -6.49
CA THR A 116 10.00 -7.49 -7.95
C THR A 116 10.06 -8.83 -8.67
N ALA A 117 9.57 -8.92 -9.91
CA ALA A 117 9.68 -10.12 -10.72
C ALA A 117 11.15 -10.62 -10.82
N GLY A 118 11.39 -11.88 -10.44
CA GLY A 118 12.73 -12.49 -10.40
C GLY A 118 13.68 -11.94 -9.33
N GLY A 119 13.22 -11.02 -8.48
CA GLY A 119 14.01 -10.38 -7.43
C GLY A 119 13.88 -11.10 -6.08
N GLN A 120 14.81 -10.77 -5.18
CA GLN A 120 14.71 -11.17 -3.77
C GLN A 120 13.80 -10.20 -2.99
N PRO A 121 13.08 -10.67 -1.95
CA PRO A 121 12.29 -9.81 -1.09
C PRO A 121 13.16 -8.78 -0.37
N LYS A 122 12.72 -7.52 -0.33
CA LYS A 122 13.42 -6.42 0.35
C LYS A 122 12.44 -5.58 1.18
N PRO A 123 12.87 -5.00 2.30
CA PRO A 123 12.04 -4.05 3.04
C PRO A 123 11.56 -2.91 2.13
N TYR A 124 10.26 -2.64 2.13
CA TYR A 124 9.68 -1.55 1.37
C TYR A 124 10.03 -0.22 2.03
N LYS A 125 10.81 0.60 1.35
CA LYS A 125 11.18 1.93 1.83
C LYS A 125 10.14 2.96 1.41
N ARG A 126 9.38 3.47 2.38
CA ARG A 126 8.45 4.59 2.19
C ARG A 126 9.22 5.89 1.93
N VAL A 127 8.68 6.75 1.08
CA VAL A 127 9.14 8.14 0.97
C VAL A 127 8.68 8.91 2.21
N ALA A 128 9.48 9.86 2.70
CA ALA A 128 9.11 10.69 3.84
C ALA A 128 7.77 11.42 3.57
N GLY A 129 6.85 11.38 4.53
CA GLY A 129 5.50 11.95 4.41
C GLY A 129 4.50 11.09 3.63
N GLN A 130 4.90 9.92 3.12
CA GLN A 130 4.00 8.98 2.46
C GLN A 130 3.34 8.04 3.47
N TYR A 131 2.00 8.10 3.55
CA TYR A 131 1.19 7.20 4.36
C TYR A 131 0.49 6.19 3.44
N ILE A 132 0.55 4.92 3.79
CA ILE A 132 -0.20 3.87 3.10
C ILE A 132 -1.31 3.42 4.03
N ALA A 133 -2.52 3.92 3.78
CA ALA A 133 -3.62 3.73 4.70
C ALA A 133 -4.93 3.36 4.02
N PHE A 134 -5.76 2.65 4.77
CA PHE A 134 -7.13 2.30 4.44
C PHE A 134 -8.03 3.05 5.41
N ASN A 135 -8.96 3.81 4.85
CA ASN A 135 -9.78 4.74 5.60
C ASN A 135 -11.25 4.47 5.28
N TRP A 136 -11.92 3.76 6.18
CA TRP A 136 -13.27 3.25 5.98
C TRP A 136 -14.27 3.99 6.87
N VAL A 137 -15.15 4.77 6.24
CA VAL A 137 -16.31 5.39 6.90
C VAL A 137 -17.46 4.39 6.93
N LEU A 138 -17.84 3.97 8.12
CA LEU A 138 -18.82 2.91 8.32
C LEU A 138 -20.23 3.38 7.96
N GLY A 139 -20.94 2.55 7.20
CA GLY A 139 -22.33 2.74 6.86
C GLY A 139 -23.27 1.92 7.73
N LYS A 140 -24.53 1.85 7.30
CA LYS A 140 -25.50 0.88 7.81
C LYS A 140 -25.28 -0.50 7.20
#